data_AF-A0A2D6YI31-F1
#
_entry.id   AF-A0A2D6YI31-F1
#
_cell.length_a   1.000
_cell.length_b   1.000
_cell.length_c   1.000
_cell.angle_alpha   90.00
_cell.angle_beta   90.00
_cell.angle_gamma   90.00
#
_symmetry.space_group_name_H-M   'P 1'
#
loop_
_entity.id
_entity.type
_entity.pdbx_description
1 polymer ?
#
loop_
_entity_poly.entity_id
_entity_poly.type
_entity_poly.pdbx_seq_one_letter_code
_entity_poly.pdbx_strand_id
1 'polypeptide(L)'
;MRHLKAGRKLGVSSSHRRAMMRNMVTSILENGEVTCTLARAKEARAPLEKMITFAKRGDLHARRQVLRFVKSKLAMENLFGEIAERYKERPGGYCRVIKLAKRRLGDASEMAIVQLVGSENDALSALKKPKSRKAAKPQPAPSLLEEVSTQVNKPKAEVETEKTV
;
A
#
# COMPACT_ATOMS: atom_id res chain seq x y z
N MET A 1 -31.53 -0.25 -23.14
CA MET A 1 -30.64 -0.67 -22.02
C MET A 1 -30.23 0.56 -21.20
N ARG A 2 -30.03 0.47 -19.87
CA ARG A 2 -29.54 1.62 -19.06
C ARG A 2 -28.01 1.58 -18.99
N HIS A 3 -27.35 2.34 -19.86
CA HIS A 3 -25.90 2.31 -20.08
C HIS A 3 -25.03 2.99 -18.99
N LEU A 4 -25.61 3.44 -17.87
CA LEU A 4 -24.91 4.18 -16.78
C LEU A 4 -25.14 3.59 -15.38
N LYS A 5 -25.42 2.29 -15.26
CA LYS A 5 -25.50 1.61 -13.95
C LYS A 5 -24.09 1.39 -13.39
N ALA A 6 -23.54 2.41 -12.73
CA ALA A 6 -22.27 2.31 -12.00
C ALA A 6 -22.50 1.93 -10.52
N GLY A 7 -21.62 1.08 -9.99
CA GLY A 7 -21.61 0.67 -8.57
C GLY A 7 -22.66 -0.38 -8.20
N ARG A 8 -22.55 -0.92 -6.99
CA ARG A 8 -23.47 -1.94 -6.46
C ARG A 8 -24.69 -1.27 -5.81
N LYS A 9 -25.90 -1.76 -6.11
CA LYS A 9 -27.13 -1.24 -5.48
C LYS A 9 -27.30 -1.65 -4.01
N LEU A 10 -26.65 -2.75 -3.58
CA LEU A 10 -26.68 -3.28 -2.21
C LEU A 10 -28.11 -3.55 -1.66
N GLY A 11 -29.11 -3.70 -2.54
CA GLY A 11 -30.50 -3.97 -2.15
C GLY A 11 -31.22 -2.80 -1.46
N VAL A 12 -30.67 -1.58 -1.49
CA VAL A 12 -31.25 -0.41 -0.80
C VAL A 12 -31.46 0.77 -1.75
N SER A 13 -32.28 1.73 -1.31
CA SER A 13 -32.49 3.00 -2.02
C SER A 13 -31.18 3.78 -2.18
N SER A 14 -31.14 4.70 -3.15
CA SER A 14 -29.95 5.53 -3.42
C SER A 14 -29.58 6.44 -2.25
N SER A 15 -30.58 7.02 -1.58
CA SER A 15 -30.39 7.87 -0.40
C SER A 15 -29.80 7.09 0.77
N HIS A 16 -30.35 5.92 1.08
CA HIS A 16 -29.84 5.05 2.14
C HIS A 16 -28.43 4.58 1.80
N ARG A 17 -28.18 4.10 0.56
CA ARG A 17 -26.82 3.70 0.15
C ARG A 17 -25.80 4.80 0.40
N ARG A 18 -26.11 6.04 0.03
CA ARG A 18 -25.22 7.19 0.25
C ARG A 18 -24.98 7.45 1.73
N ALA A 19 -26.01 7.37 2.58
CA ALA A 19 -25.87 7.51 4.03
C ALA A 19 -25.00 6.38 4.64
N MET A 20 -25.26 5.13 4.26
CA MET A 20 -24.49 3.96 4.71
C MET A 20 -23.00 4.08 4.35
N MET A 21 -22.69 4.50 3.12
CA MET A 21 -21.29 4.70 2.70
C MET A 21 -20.63 5.85 3.45
N ARG A 22 -21.34 6.96 3.72
CA ARG A 22 -20.81 8.06 4.54
C ARG A 22 -20.45 7.60 5.94
N ASN A 23 -21.36 6.87 6.59
CA ASN A 23 -21.16 6.38 7.95
C ASN A 23 -19.97 5.42 8.00
N MET A 24 -19.91 4.45 7.09
CA MET A 24 -18.83 3.48 7.04
C MET A 24 -17.46 4.12 6.79
N VAL A 25 -17.36 5.08 5.86
CA VAL A 25 -16.10 5.80 5.63
C VAL A 25 -15.70 6.62 6.85
N THR A 26 -16.66 7.28 7.52
CA THR A 26 -16.40 8.03 8.75
C THR A 26 -15.84 7.10 9.82
N SER A 27 -16.48 5.96 10.07
CA SER A 27 -15.99 4.98 11.05
C SER A 27 -14.61 4.41 10.71
N ILE A 28 -14.28 4.23 9.42
CA ILE A 28 -12.93 3.79 9.02
C ILE A 28 -11.88 4.87 9.28
N LEU A 29 -12.22 6.15 9.10
CA LEU A 29 -11.30 7.25 9.38
C LEU A 29 -11.08 7.47 10.89
N GLU A 30 -12.08 7.16 11.71
CA GLU A 30 -11.99 7.26 13.17
C GLU A 30 -11.24 6.08 13.77
N ASN A 31 -11.60 4.84 13.39
CA ASN A 31 -11.10 3.62 14.03
C ASN A 31 -9.97 2.92 13.25
N GLY A 32 -9.71 3.34 12.01
CA GLY A 32 -8.73 2.72 11.11
C GLY A 32 -9.20 1.45 10.39
N GLU A 33 -10.24 0.78 10.87
CA GLU A 33 -10.85 -0.39 10.22
C GLU A 33 -12.34 -0.60 10.55
N VAL A 34 -13.05 -1.32 9.68
CA VAL A 34 -14.43 -1.76 9.89
C VAL A 34 -14.65 -3.15 9.31
N THR A 35 -15.31 -4.03 10.07
CA THR A 35 -15.80 -5.32 9.59
C THR A 35 -17.19 -5.19 8.98
N CYS A 36 -17.37 -5.64 7.74
CA CYS A 36 -18.64 -5.58 7.04
C CYS A 36 -18.80 -6.73 6.03
N THR A 37 -19.89 -6.71 5.23
CA THR A 37 -20.03 -7.69 4.14
C THR A 37 -19.11 -7.36 2.98
N LEU A 38 -18.63 -8.37 2.27
CA LEU A 38 -17.69 -8.22 1.15
C LEU A 38 -18.23 -7.30 0.04
N ALA A 39 -19.53 -7.29 -0.19
CA ALA A 39 -20.16 -6.37 -1.15
C ALA A 39 -20.08 -4.90 -0.70
N ARG A 40 -20.31 -4.62 0.60
CA ARG A 40 -20.18 -3.28 1.17
C ARG A 40 -18.72 -2.84 1.19
N ALA A 41 -17.82 -3.75 1.57
CA ALA A 41 -16.38 -3.50 1.61
C ALA A 41 -15.81 -3.04 0.26
N LYS A 42 -16.19 -3.74 -0.82
CA LYS A 42 -15.76 -3.38 -2.18
C LYS A 42 -16.28 -2.01 -2.63
N GLU A 43 -17.49 -1.65 -2.21
CA GLU A 43 -18.08 -0.34 -2.53
C GLU A 43 -17.48 0.79 -1.69
N ALA A 44 -17.12 0.53 -0.43
CA ALA A 44 -16.51 1.48 0.51
C ALA A 44 -15.16 2.05 0.02
N ARG A 45 -14.43 1.25 -0.76
CA ARG A 45 -13.07 1.56 -1.19
C ARG A 45 -12.99 2.84 -2.02
N ALA A 46 -13.88 2.98 -2.99
CA ALA A 46 -13.87 4.13 -3.91
C ALA A 46 -14.08 5.49 -3.21
N PRO A 47 -15.09 5.69 -2.34
CA PRO A 47 -15.23 6.95 -1.63
C PRO A 47 -14.11 7.17 -0.61
N LEU A 48 -13.65 6.12 0.09
CA LEU A 48 -12.56 6.25 1.07
C LEU A 48 -11.25 6.72 0.43
N GLU A 49 -10.83 6.08 -0.67
CA GLU A 49 -9.60 6.46 -1.38
C GLU A 49 -9.66 7.89 -1.93
N LYS A 50 -10.85 8.34 -2.38
CA LYS A 50 -11.06 9.74 -2.79
C LYS A 50 -10.91 10.71 -1.63
N MET A 51 -11.43 10.40 -0.43
CA MET A 51 -11.30 11.28 0.73
C MET A 51 -9.83 11.45 1.14
N ILE A 52 -9.04 10.36 1.13
CA ILE A 52 -7.60 10.40 1.45
C ILE A 52 -6.84 11.18 0.37
N THR A 53 -7.22 11.04 -0.90
CA THR A 53 -6.62 11.81 -1.99
C THR A 53 -6.85 13.32 -1.83
N PHE A 54 -8.06 13.73 -1.41
CA PHE A 54 -8.34 15.12 -1.07
C PHE A 54 -7.54 15.59 0.15
N ALA A 55 -7.42 14.73 1.17
CA ALA A 55 -6.65 15.03 2.37
C ALA A 55 -5.17 15.32 2.06
N LYS A 56 -4.56 14.52 1.20
CA LYS A 56 -3.18 14.73 0.72
C LYS A 56 -2.98 16.07 0.01
N ARG A 57 -4.01 16.58 -0.68
CA ARG A 57 -3.94 17.90 -1.34
C ARG A 57 -3.98 19.05 -0.32
N GLY A 58 -4.70 18.88 0.78
CA GLY A 58 -4.66 19.81 1.93
C GLY A 58 -5.31 21.18 1.74
N ASP A 59 -5.75 21.55 0.54
CA ASP A 59 -6.32 22.87 0.24
C ASP A 59 -7.71 23.10 0.85
N LEU A 60 -8.11 24.36 0.96
CA LEU A 60 -9.44 24.75 1.45
C LEU A 60 -10.56 24.13 0.60
N HIS A 61 -10.35 24.01 -0.71
CA HIS A 61 -11.30 23.38 -1.61
C HIS A 61 -11.47 21.88 -1.31
N ALA A 62 -10.40 21.14 -1.01
CA ALA A 62 -10.47 19.74 -0.59
C ALA A 62 -11.24 19.60 0.71
N ARG A 63 -10.94 20.44 1.71
CA ARG A 63 -11.66 20.44 2.99
C ARG A 63 -13.16 20.62 2.78
N ARG A 64 -13.58 21.57 1.93
CA ARG A 64 -15.00 21.77 1.56
C ARG A 64 -15.59 20.58 0.81
N GLN A 65 -14.83 19.91 -0.06
CA GLN A 65 -15.28 18.70 -0.77
C GLN A 65 -15.50 17.54 0.19
N VAL A 66 -14.57 17.31 1.14
CA VAL A 66 -14.68 16.24 2.13
C VAL A 66 -15.85 16.47 3.08
N LEU A 67 -16.10 17.71 3.52
CA LEU A 67 -17.23 18.07 4.39
C LEU A 67 -18.62 17.77 3.79
N ARG A 68 -18.73 17.67 2.46
CA ARG A 68 -19.98 17.23 1.79
C ARG A 68 -20.29 15.75 2.05
N PHE A 69 -19.30 14.99 2.50
CA PHE A 69 -19.37 13.55 2.68
C PHE A 69 -19.15 13.12 4.14
N VAL A 70 -18.03 13.51 4.75
CA VAL A 70 -17.69 13.23 6.14
C VAL A 70 -18.16 14.38 7.02
N LYS A 71 -19.00 14.10 8.02
CA LYS A 71 -19.60 15.11 8.90
C LYS A 71 -19.00 15.16 10.31
N SER A 72 -18.26 14.13 10.71
CA SER A 72 -17.61 14.07 12.02
C SER A 72 -16.39 14.99 12.06
N LYS A 73 -16.23 15.75 13.15
CA LYS A 73 -15.06 16.62 13.37
C LYS A 73 -13.80 15.79 13.62
N LEU A 74 -13.92 14.75 14.45
CA LEU A 74 -12.82 13.85 14.79
C LEU A 74 -12.26 13.15 13.53
N ALA A 75 -13.15 12.63 12.69
CA ALA A 75 -12.74 12.02 11.42
C ALA A 75 -12.02 13.01 10.49
N MET A 76 -12.42 14.30 10.50
CA MET A 76 -11.79 15.35 9.70
C MET A 76 -10.40 15.70 10.21
N GLU A 77 -10.22 15.79 11.53
CA GLU A 77 -8.93 16.04 12.17
C GLU A 77 -7.96 14.91 11.88
N ASN A 78 -8.37 13.66 12.09
CA ASN A 78 -7.54 12.48 11.80
C ASN A 78 -7.17 12.39 10.31
N LEU A 79 -8.13 12.70 9.43
CA LEU A 79 -7.94 12.62 7.98
C LEU A 79 -6.89 13.63 7.47
N PHE A 80 -6.96 14.88 7.90
CA PHE A 80 -6.02 15.93 7.47
C PHE A 80 -4.75 16.01 8.31
N GLY A 81 -4.71 15.35 9.47
CA GLY A 81 -3.52 15.19 10.31
C GLY A 81 -2.77 13.90 9.97
N GLU A 82 -2.88 12.91 10.85
CA GLU A 82 -2.09 11.68 10.81
C GLU A 82 -2.20 10.91 9.49
N ILE A 83 -3.43 10.78 8.95
CA ILE A 83 -3.70 9.98 7.76
C ILE A 83 -3.08 10.63 6.51
N ALA A 84 -3.18 11.96 6.38
CA ALA A 84 -2.62 12.68 5.25
C ALA A 84 -1.10 12.55 5.19
N GLU A 85 -0.42 12.73 6.33
CA GLU A 85 1.04 12.62 6.42
C GLU A 85 1.49 11.18 6.16
N ARG A 86 0.80 10.19 6.72
CA ARG A 86 1.10 8.76 6.52
C ARG A 86 1.10 8.35 5.04
N TYR A 87 0.22 8.94 4.23
CA TYR A 87 0.02 8.54 2.83
C TYR A 87 0.61 9.50 1.80
N LYS A 88 1.39 10.49 2.23
CA LYS A 88 1.98 11.53 1.37
C LYS A 88 2.76 10.96 0.19
N GLU A 89 3.63 10.00 0.44
CA GLU A 89 4.49 9.37 -0.58
C GLU A 89 3.76 8.29 -1.41
N ARG A 90 2.66 7.74 -0.90
CA ARG A 90 1.95 6.62 -1.56
C ARG A 90 1.03 7.14 -2.67
N PRO A 91 1.19 6.75 -3.95
CA PRO A 91 0.37 7.27 -5.05
C PRO A 91 -1.05 6.65 -5.15
N GLY A 92 -1.41 5.71 -4.27
CA GLY A 92 -2.73 5.09 -4.25
C GLY A 92 -2.79 3.79 -3.43
N GLY A 93 -3.97 3.18 -3.35
CA GLY A 93 -4.16 1.94 -2.61
C GLY A 93 -4.00 2.11 -1.09
N TYR A 94 -4.63 3.13 -0.53
CA TYR A 94 -4.60 3.45 0.90
C TYR A 94 -5.42 2.48 1.77
N CYS A 95 -6.33 1.75 1.13
CA CYS A 95 -7.26 0.84 1.77
C CYS A 95 -7.01 -0.60 1.31
N ARG A 96 -7.15 -1.55 2.23
CA ARG A 96 -7.13 -3.00 1.96
C ARG A 96 -8.47 -3.62 2.35
N VAL A 97 -8.97 -4.50 1.49
CA VAL A 97 -10.12 -5.35 1.80
C VAL A 97 -9.64 -6.76 2.03
N ILE A 98 -9.86 -7.29 3.22
CA ILE A 98 -9.45 -8.64 3.63
C ILE A 98 -10.72 -9.47 3.78
N LYS A 99 -10.83 -10.56 3.02
CA LYS A 99 -11.96 -11.48 3.17
C LYS A 99 -11.77 -12.30 4.44
N LEU A 100 -12.81 -12.37 5.26
CA LEU A 100 -12.80 -13.22 6.44
C LEU A 100 -13.16 -14.65 6.06
N ALA A 101 -12.50 -15.63 6.70
CA ALA A 101 -12.78 -17.04 6.49
C ALA A 101 -14.17 -17.42 7.02
N LYS A 102 -14.55 -16.88 8.18
CA LYS A 102 -15.85 -17.11 8.79
C LYS A 102 -16.92 -16.30 8.04
N ARG A 103 -18.00 -16.97 7.66
CA ARG A 103 -19.23 -16.33 7.16
C ARG A 103 -20.06 -15.82 8.32
N ARG A 104 -20.96 -14.88 8.05
CA ARG A 104 -21.93 -14.43 9.05
C ARG A 104 -22.86 -15.58 9.42
N LEU A 105 -23.05 -15.78 10.72
CA LEU A 105 -24.01 -16.74 11.24
C LEU A 105 -25.45 -16.25 10.93
N GLY A 106 -26.31 -17.17 10.51
CA GLY A 106 -27.72 -16.89 10.18
C GLY A 106 -28.00 -16.76 8.68
N ASP A 107 -27.22 -15.96 7.95
CA ASP A 107 -27.47 -15.72 6.51
C ASP A 107 -26.30 -16.04 5.59
N ALA A 108 -25.25 -16.68 6.11
CA ALA A 108 -24.07 -17.13 5.38
C ALA A 108 -23.39 -16.04 4.51
N SER A 109 -23.58 -14.76 4.84
CA SER A 109 -22.97 -13.67 4.07
C SER A 109 -21.45 -13.71 4.14
N GLU A 110 -20.79 -13.43 3.01
CA GLU A 110 -19.33 -13.26 2.98
C GLU A 110 -18.94 -11.97 3.71
N MET A 111 -18.06 -12.10 4.71
CA MET A 111 -17.58 -10.99 5.52
C MET A 111 -16.19 -10.55 5.07
N ALA A 112 -15.87 -9.29 5.31
CA ALA A 112 -14.59 -8.69 5.01
C ALA A 112 -14.26 -7.54 5.97
N ILE A 113 -12.98 -7.38 6.26
CA ILE A 113 -12.44 -6.20 6.94
C ILE A 113 -11.99 -5.20 5.89
N VAL A 114 -12.38 -3.94 6.05
CA VAL A 114 -11.85 -2.80 5.29
C VAL A 114 -10.97 -2.01 6.24
N GLN A 115 -9.67 -1.92 5.93
CA GLN A 115 -8.71 -1.25 6.80
C GLN A 115 -7.80 -0.30 6.02
N LEU A 116 -7.29 0.69 6.75
CA LEU A 116 -6.20 1.56 6.31
C LEU A 116 -4.88 0.77 6.28
N VAL A 117 -4.05 1.02 5.28
CA VAL A 117 -2.73 0.37 5.15
C VAL A 117 -1.72 1.00 6.11
N GLY A 118 -1.06 0.19 6.94
CA GLY A 118 -0.11 0.69 7.93
C GLY A 118 -0.76 1.46 9.08
N SER A 119 -2.05 1.23 9.36
CA SER A 119 -2.62 1.51 10.68
C SER A 119 -2.09 0.50 11.70
N GLU A 120 -2.26 0.80 12.98
CA GLU A 120 -1.93 -0.11 14.09
C GLU A 120 -2.62 -1.48 13.92
N ASN A 121 -3.83 -1.46 13.35
CA ASN A 121 -4.63 -2.67 13.09
C ASN A 121 -4.15 -3.44 11.83
N ASP A 122 -3.19 -2.92 11.05
CA ASP A 122 -2.65 -3.61 9.86
C ASP A 122 -1.51 -4.58 10.20
N ALA A 123 -1.87 -5.70 10.86
CA ALA A 123 -0.94 -6.79 11.17
C ALA A 123 -0.26 -7.39 9.92
N LEU A 124 -0.92 -7.29 8.75
CA LEU A 124 -0.38 -7.79 7.48
C LEU A 124 0.74 -6.92 6.91
N SER A 125 0.80 -5.63 7.26
CA SER A 125 1.93 -4.77 6.88
C SER A 125 3.22 -5.22 7.57
N ALA A 126 3.15 -5.60 8.85
CA ALA A 126 4.28 -6.07 9.63
C ALA A 126 4.85 -7.41 9.13
N LEU A 127 3.98 -8.32 8.69
CA LEU A 127 4.36 -9.62 8.13
C LEU A 127 5.03 -9.50 6.75
N LYS A 128 4.77 -8.41 6.03
CA LYS A 128 5.34 -8.13 4.71
C LYS A 128 6.61 -7.29 4.81
N LYS A 129 7.56 -7.68 5.68
CA LYS A 129 8.95 -7.21 5.54
C LYS A 129 9.38 -7.51 4.10
N PRO A 130 10.03 -6.57 3.39
CA PRO A 130 10.43 -6.82 2.02
C PRO A 130 11.40 -8.01 2.00
N LYS A 131 11.04 -9.07 1.27
CA LYS A 131 12.04 -9.97 0.70
C LYS A 131 12.94 -9.03 -0.08
N SER A 132 14.15 -8.78 0.44
CA SER A 132 15.09 -7.91 -0.23
C SER A 132 15.14 -8.37 -1.67
N ARG A 133 14.68 -7.53 -2.60
CA ARG A 133 15.23 -7.58 -3.93
C ARG A 133 16.67 -7.13 -3.73
N LYS A 134 17.55 -8.06 -3.32
CA LYS A 134 18.92 -8.04 -3.79
C LYS A 134 18.77 -8.12 -5.31
N ALA A 135 18.61 -6.96 -5.94
CA ALA A 135 19.28 -6.73 -7.19
C ALA A 135 20.75 -6.97 -6.85
N ALA A 136 21.21 -8.20 -7.06
CA ALA A 136 22.62 -8.46 -7.14
C ALA A 136 23.09 -7.58 -8.29
N LYS A 137 23.74 -6.45 -7.96
CA LYS A 137 24.71 -5.87 -8.88
C LYS A 137 25.63 -7.03 -9.28
N PRO A 138 25.84 -7.33 -10.56
CA PRO A 138 26.88 -8.28 -10.93
C PRO A 138 28.17 -7.75 -10.30
N GLN A 139 28.71 -8.50 -9.33
CA GLN A 139 30.05 -8.24 -8.86
C GLN A 139 30.95 -8.39 -10.09
N PRO A 140 31.79 -7.42 -10.45
CA PRO A 140 32.84 -7.66 -11.44
C PRO A 140 33.67 -8.84 -10.92
N ALA A 141 33.91 -9.81 -11.80
CA ALA A 141 34.59 -11.06 -11.48
C ALA A 141 35.90 -10.79 -10.71
N PRO A 142 36.22 -11.59 -9.67
CA PRO A 142 37.40 -11.39 -8.86
C PRO A 142 38.68 -11.52 -9.69
N SER A 143 39.64 -10.67 -9.33
CA SER A 143 41.01 -10.44 -9.78
C SER A 143 41.94 -11.66 -9.90
N LEU A 144 41.43 -12.89 -9.84
CA LEU A 144 42.22 -14.12 -9.89
C LEU A 144 42.71 -14.48 -11.31
N LEU A 145 42.15 -13.87 -12.37
CA LEU A 145 42.59 -14.10 -13.75
C LEU A 145 43.78 -13.20 -14.16
N GLU A 146 44.03 -12.09 -13.45
CA GLU A 146 45.20 -11.21 -13.68
C GLU A 146 46.46 -11.68 -12.95
N GLU A 147 46.31 -12.33 -11.78
CA GLU A 147 47.44 -12.90 -11.04
C GLU A 147 48.00 -14.16 -11.72
N VAL A 148 47.18 -14.91 -12.47
CA VAL A 148 47.61 -16.11 -13.19
C VAL A 148 48.24 -15.75 -14.56
N SER A 149 47.78 -14.68 -15.21
CA SER A 149 48.36 -14.25 -16.51
C SER A 149 49.74 -13.61 -16.37
N THR A 150 50.03 -13.00 -15.22
CA THR A 150 51.35 -12.39 -14.92
C THR A 150 52.40 -13.41 -14.52
N GLN A 151 52.02 -14.58 -13.99
CA GLN A 151 52.94 -15.67 -13.66
C GLN A 151 53.32 -16.56 -14.86
N VAL A 152 52.46 -16.67 -15.87
CA VAL A 152 52.71 -17.48 -17.07
C VAL A 152 53.57 -16.75 -18.10
N ASN A 153 53.62 -15.41 -18.09
CA ASN A 153 54.32 -14.61 -19.11
C ASN A 153 55.71 -14.11 -18.69
N LYS A 154 56.42 -14.80 -17.79
CA LYS A 154 57.87 -14.62 -17.59
C LYS A 154 58.64 -15.56 -18.53
N PRO A 155 59.24 -15.07 -19.62
CA PRO A 155 60.18 -15.88 -20.38
C PRO A 155 61.43 -16.14 -19.53
N LYS A 156 61.87 -17.41 -19.50
CA LYS A 156 63.03 -17.90 -18.76
C LYS A 156 64.08 -18.39 -19.78
N ALA A 157 65.02 -17.51 -20.12
CA ALA A 157 66.33 -17.71 -20.77
C ALA A 157 67.01 -16.32 -20.68
N GLU A 158 68.26 -16.07 -20.26
CA GLU A 158 69.57 -16.75 -20.33
C GLU A 158 70.31 -16.43 -18.98
N VAL A 159 71.07 -17.30 -18.30
CA VAL A 159 72.44 -17.83 -18.53
C VAL A 159 73.53 -16.74 -18.69
N GLU A 160 74.59 -16.87 -17.85
CA GLU A 160 75.90 -16.17 -17.86
C GLU A 160 75.89 -14.69 -17.37
N THR A 161 76.83 -14.12 -16.60
CA THR A 161 78.24 -14.39 -16.25
C THR A 161 78.72 -13.40 -15.15
N GLU A 162 79.83 -13.73 -14.49
CA GLU A 162 80.83 -12.82 -13.84
C GLU A 162 80.45 -12.03 -12.56
N LYS A 163 81.00 -12.41 -11.38
CA LYS A 163 82.28 -11.96 -10.78
C LYS A 163 82.39 -10.44 -10.62
N THR A 164 82.43 -9.92 -9.37
CA THR A 164 83.63 -9.32 -8.74
C THR A 164 83.36 -8.68 -7.36
N VAL A 165 84.36 -8.88 -6.48
CA VAL A 165 84.73 -8.28 -5.16
C VAL A 165 83.79 -8.51 -3.97
#